data_AF-A0A643CM75-F1
#
_entry.id   AF-A0A643CM75-F1
#
_cell.length_a   1.000
_cell.length_b   1.000
_cell.length_c   1.000
_cell.angle_alpha   90.00
_cell.angle_beta   90.00
_cell.angle_gamma   90.00
#
_symmetry.space_group_name_H-M   'P 1'
#
loop_
_entity.id
_entity.type
_entity.pdbx_description
1 polymer ?
#
loop_
_entity_poly.entity_id
_entity_poly.type
_entity_poly.pdbx_seq_one_letter_code
_entity_poly.pdbx_strand_id
1 'polypeptide(L)'
;MPKKVKPAGDGKEEGPVPCKQVKVEAAGGPSPLNLDSPSGLFESLISPIKTETFFKEFWEQKPLLIQRDDPVLATYYRSLFRLSDLKSLCSRGMYYGRDVNVCRCVNGKKKVLNKDGKVHFLQLRKDFDQKRATIQFHQPQRFKVFILQLEGEKHWRLYHPTVPLAREYSLEAEDRIGRPAHEFTLKPGDLLYFPRGTIHQADTPSGLVHSTHVTISTYQSSSWGDFLLDTISGLVFDTAKADVELRAGIPRQLLLVETTAVATRKLSGFLRMLADRLEGTKELLSADMKKDFAMNRLPPYYLGDGVELSTPGGQLPGLDSTVRLQFRDHVVLTVGPDQDPSDETREKMSHGLRFPLSHIDALKQIWNSSAISVKDLKLTTDEEKQSLVLSLWTECLIQLAICTNKQRYIEERTANY
;
A
#
# COMPACT_ATOMS: atom_id res chain seq x y z
N MET A 1 -15.59 9.74 17.16
CA MET A 1 -15.86 10.67 16.03
C MET A 1 -15.02 11.93 16.19
N PRO A 2 -13.95 12.14 15.41
CA PRO A 2 -13.27 13.43 15.35
C PRO A 2 -14.05 14.38 14.42
N LYS A 3 -14.19 15.63 14.85
CA LYS A 3 -14.96 16.70 14.18
C LYS A 3 -14.43 16.97 12.77
N LYS A 4 -15.33 16.87 11.78
CA LYS A 4 -15.12 17.36 10.40
C LYS A 4 -14.82 18.86 10.44
N VAL A 5 -13.62 19.24 10.01
CA VAL A 5 -13.29 20.63 9.66
C VAL A 5 -13.86 20.88 8.25
N LYS A 6 -14.66 21.94 8.10
CA LYS A 6 -15.21 22.37 6.79
C LYS A 6 -14.08 22.85 5.87
N PRO A 7 -14.12 22.54 4.56
CA PRO A 7 -13.16 23.09 3.61
C PRO A 7 -13.53 24.54 3.27
N ALA A 8 -12.54 25.42 3.28
CA ALA A 8 -12.68 26.80 2.82
C ALA A 8 -12.14 26.92 1.37
N GLY A 9 -13.01 27.40 0.48
CA GLY A 9 -12.72 28.30 -0.64
C GLY A 9 -11.82 27.81 -1.79
N ASP A 10 -12.43 27.75 -2.98
CA ASP A 10 -11.83 27.58 -4.31
C ASP A 10 -10.37 28.06 -4.46
N GLY A 11 -9.47 27.08 -4.46
CA GLY A 11 -8.18 27.19 -5.15
C GLY A 11 -8.18 26.14 -6.25
N LYS A 12 -7.97 26.56 -7.50
CA LYS A 12 -7.83 25.66 -8.66
C LYS A 12 -6.97 24.44 -8.29
N GLU A 13 -7.56 23.25 -8.34
CA GLU A 13 -6.82 21.99 -8.27
C GLU A 13 -5.87 21.95 -9.47
N GLU A 14 -4.59 22.26 -9.24
CA GLU A 14 -3.53 21.90 -10.19
C GLU A 14 -3.45 20.36 -10.21
N GLY A 15 -3.63 19.78 -11.40
CA GLY A 15 -3.52 18.33 -11.61
C GLY A 15 -2.17 17.76 -11.15
N PRO A 16 -2.04 16.43 -11.09
CA PRO A 16 -0.82 15.79 -10.59
C PRO A 16 0.38 16.25 -11.43
N VAL A 17 1.29 16.98 -10.80
CA VAL A 17 2.54 17.45 -11.41
C VAL A 17 3.30 16.21 -11.90
N PRO A 18 3.64 16.12 -13.20
CA PRO A 18 4.39 15.00 -13.74
C PRO A 18 5.68 14.80 -12.95
N CYS A 19 5.94 13.56 -12.52
CA CYS A 19 7.12 13.20 -11.76
C CYS A 19 8.35 13.24 -12.66
N LYS A 20 8.89 14.43 -12.96
CA LYS A 20 10.22 14.55 -13.59
C LYS A 20 11.27 14.13 -12.55
N GLN A 21 11.71 12.89 -12.63
CA GLN A 21 12.78 12.37 -11.78
C GLN A 21 14.14 12.51 -12.48
N VAL A 22 15.10 13.04 -11.74
CA VAL A 22 16.50 13.17 -12.15
C VAL A 22 17.14 11.79 -12.13
N LYS A 23 17.83 11.47 -13.22
CA LYS A 23 18.75 10.34 -13.40
C LYS A 23 19.54 10.09 -12.10
N VAL A 24 19.20 9.03 -11.37
CA VAL A 24 20.16 8.45 -10.43
C VAL A 24 21.24 7.90 -11.33
N GLU A 25 22.41 8.53 -11.34
CA GLU A 25 23.60 7.91 -11.90
C GLU A 25 23.78 6.60 -11.14
N ALA A 26 23.41 5.50 -11.80
CA ALA A 26 23.73 4.18 -11.33
C ALA A 26 25.25 4.10 -11.27
N ALA A 27 25.81 4.18 -10.07
CA ALA A 27 27.13 3.64 -9.82
C ALA A 27 27.08 2.18 -10.31
N GLY A 28 27.89 1.84 -11.30
CA GLY A 28 27.81 0.60 -12.10
C GLY A 28 28.16 -0.70 -11.35
N GLY A 29 27.70 -0.86 -10.11
CA GLY A 29 27.77 -2.11 -9.34
C GLY A 29 26.41 -2.80 -9.24
N PRO A 30 26.38 -4.10 -8.89
CA PRO A 30 25.13 -4.81 -8.63
C PRO A 30 24.38 -4.15 -7.45
N SER A 31 23.07 -3.97 -7.60
CA SER A 31 22.21 -3.48 -6.52
C SER A 31 22.30 -4.44 -5.32
N PRO A 32 22.51 -3.94 -4.09
CA PRO A 32 22.52 -4.82 -2.91
C PRO A 32 21.13 -5.35 -2.55
N LEU A 33 20.06 -4.81 -3.16
CA LEU A 33 18.70 -5.34 -3.09
C LEU A 33 18.33 -5.99 -4.42
N ASN A 34 17.61 -7.11 -4.36
CA ASN A 34 17.06 -7.80 -5.52
C ASN A 34 15.76 -7.11 -5.96
N LEU A 35 15.76 -6.51 -7.15
CA LEU A 35 14.61 -5.76 -7.69
C LEU A 35 13.82 -6.55 -8.74
N ASP A 36 14.09 -7.84 -8.92
CA ASP A 36 13.48 -8.68 -9.97
C ASP A 36 12.02 -9.00 -9.67
N SER A 37 11.63 -9.05 -8.40
CA SER A 37 10.25 -9.30 -7.97
C SER A 37 9.96 -8.70 -6.58
N PRO A 38 8.67 -8.48 -6.22
CA PRO A 38 8.31 -8.03 -4.88
C PRO A 38 8.84 -8.95 -3.77
N SER A 39 8.78 -10.27 -3.98
CA SER A 39 9.30 -11.26 -3.04
C SER A 39 10.82 -11.18 -2.90
N GLY A 40 11.56 -11.08 -4.00
CA GLY A 40 13.02 -10.92 -3.99
C GLY A 40 13.47 -9.63 -3.31
N LEU A 41 12.74 -8.53 -3.52
CA LEU A 41 13.00 -7.27 -2.82
C LEU A 41 12.81 -7.42 -1.32
N PHE A 42 11.69 -8.01 -0.89
CA PHE A 42 11.43 -8.18 0.53
C PHE A 42 12.46 -9.12 1.18
N GLU A 43 12.78 -10.25 0.54
CA GLU A 43 13.78 -11.21 1.03
C GLU A 43 15.17 -10.56 1.18
N SER A 44 15.65 -9.86 0.15
CA SER A 44 16.94 -9.16 0.22
C SER A 44 16.95 -8.03 1.25
N LEU A 45 15.81 -7.35 1.45
CA LEU A 45 15.66 -6.27 2.43
C LEU A 45 15.82 -6.77 3.88
N ILE A 46 15.25 -7.93 4.22
CA ILE A 46 15.31 -8.51 5.58
C ILE A 46 16.42 -9.55 5.76
N SER A 47 17.26 -9.76 4.74
CA SER A 47 18.41 -10.66 4.82
C SER A 47 19.29 -10.37 6.05
N PRO A 48 19.77 -11.40 6.78
CA PRO A 48 19.69 -12.84 6.46
C PRO A 48 18.42 -13.56 6.98
N ILE A 49 17.43 -12.83 7.50
CA ILE A 49 16.21 -13.44 8.03
C ILE A 49 15.36 -13.96 6.88
N LYS A 50 15.00 -15.25 6.92
CA LYS A 50 14.10 -15.86 5.95
C LYS A 50 12.71 -15.26 6.06
N THR A 51 12.02 -15.12 4.93
CA THR A 51 10.65 -14.57 4.88
C THR A 51 9.68 -15.41 5.70
N GLU A 52 9.80 -16.73 5.68
CA GLU A 52 8.94 -17.63 6.47
C GLU A 52 9.15 -17.40 7.96
N THR A 53 10.41 -17.25 8.40
CA THR A 53 10.74 -16.95 9.80
C THR A 53 10.21 -15.58 10.19
N PHE A 54 10.36 -14.57 9.33
CA PHE A 54 9.84 -13.23 9.58
C PHE A 54 8.33 -13.25 9.83
N PHE A 55 7.54 -13.84 8.91
CA PHE A 55 6.08 -13.86 9.04
C PHE A 55 5.60 -14.76 10.17
N LYS A 56 6.31 -15.86 10.46
CA LYS A 56 5.93 -16.80 11.52
C LYS A 56 6.25 -16.28 12.91
N GLU A 57 7.37 -15.59 13.11
CA GLU A 57 7.89 -15.30 14.45
C GLU A 57 7.90 -13.82 14.82
N PHE A 58 7.98 -12.92 13.83
CA PHE A 58 8.17 -11.48 14.07
C PHE A 58 6.96 -10.66 13.68
N TRP A 59 6.41 -10.91 12.48
CA TRP A 59 5.29 -10.15 11.95
C TRP A 59 4.10 -10.13 12.92
N GLU A 60 3.66 -8.93 13.29
CA GLU A 60 2.57 -8.67 14.25
C GLU A 60 2.78 -9.26 15.66
N GLN A 61 3.99 -9.71 16.00
CA GLN A 61 4.28 -10.37 17.26
C GLN A 61 5.34 -9.64 18.09
N LYS A 62 6.53 -9.38 17.53
CA LYS A 62 7.65 -8.79 18.28
C LYS A 62 8.61 -7.99 17.39
N PRO A 63 9.38 -7.07 17.97
CA PRO A 63 10.42 -6.36 17.24
C PRO A 63 11.50 -7.29 16.66
N LEU A 64 12.07 -6.88 15.53
CA LEU A 64 13.21 -7.51 14.88
C LEU A 64 14.27 -6.44 14.59
N LEU A 65 15.45 -6.63 15.17
CA LEU A 65 16.64 -5.83 14.90
C LEU A 65 17.59 -6.62 14.01
N ILE A 66 17.99 -6.04 12.87
CA ILE A 66 19.02 -6.59 11.99
C ILE A 66 20.18 -5.60 11.94
N GLN A 67 21.22 -5.88 12.73
CA GLN A 67 22.47 -5.14 12.68
C GLN A 67 23.39 -5.71 11.62
N ARG A 68 23.93 -4.84 10.76
CA ARG A 68 24.77 -5.24 9.62
C ARG A 68 26.13 -4.55 9.70
N ASP A 69 27.12 -5.18 9.08
CA ASP A 69 28.44 -4.57 8.88
C ASP A 69 28.83 -4.67 7.41
N ASP A 70 27.96 -4.13 6.55
CA ASP A 70 28.11 -4.15 5.09
C ASP A 70 28.30 -2.71 4.56
N PRO A 71 29.52 -2.33 4.17
CA PRO A 71 29.82 -1.00 3.63
C PRO A 71 29.08 -0.67 2.33
N VAL A 72 28.79 -1.66 1.49
CA VAL A 72 28.09 -1.48 0.21
C VAL A 72 26.63 -1.17 0.48
N LEU A 73 25.99 -1.96 1.35
CA LEU A 73 24.61 -1.73 1.75
C LEU A 73 24.44 -0.40 2.51
N ALA A 74 25.36 -0.07 3.41
CA ALA A 74 25.36 1.21 4.11
C ALA A 74 25.44 2.40 3.12
N THR A 75 26.28 2.30 2.10
CA THR A 75 26.40 3.31 1.03
C THR A 75 25.11 3.40 0.21
N TYR A 76 24.51 2.25 -0.13
CA TYR A 76 23.25 2.20 -0.85
C TYR A 76 22.11 2.84 -0.04
N TYR A 77 21.96 2.51 1.24
CA TYR A 77 20.94 3.11 2.12
C TYR A 77 21.11 4.62 2.17
N ARG A 78 22.34 5.11 2.37
CA ARG A 78 22.64 6.54 2.34
C ARG A 78 22.28 7.23 1.02
N SER A 79 22.21 6.51 -0.10
CA SER A 79 21.86 7.07 -1.42
C SER A 79 20.36 7.34 -1.59
N LEU A 80 19.53 6.72 -0.75
CA LEU A 80 18.07 6.74 -0.89
C LEU A 80 17.47 8.09 -0.52
N PHE A 81 17.91 8.69 0.58
CA PHE A 81 17.52 10.03 1.00
C PHE A 81 18.61 10.65 1.90
N ARG A 82 19.03 11.88 1.61
CA ARG A 82 20.04 12.57 2.40
C ARG A 82 19.48 13.84 3.02
N LEU A 83 20.04 14.26 4.16
CA LEU A 83 19.70 15.58 4.73
C LEU A 83 19.96 16.71 3.72
N SER A 84 20.99 16.57 2.88
CA SER A 84 21.32 17.51 1.81
C SER A 84 20.23 17.65 0.73
N ASP A 85 19.41 16.63 0.53
CA ASP A 85 18.36 16.63 -0.50
C ASP A 85 17.26 17.64 -0.17
N LEU A 86 17.07 17.96 1.11
CA LEU A 86 16.06 18.93 1.57
C LEU A 86 16.18 20.28 0.88
N LYS A 87 17.39 20.73 0.50
CA LYS A 87 17.57 22.01 -0.20
C LYS A 87 16.89 22.00 -1.57
N SER A 88 17.14 20.97 -2.36
CA SER A 88 16.54 20.79 -3.70
C SER A 88 15.03 20.49 -3.59
N LEU A 89 14.62 19.76 -2.56
CA LEU A 89 13.20 19.48 -2.32
C LEU A 89 12.43 20.75 -1.97
N CYS A 90 12.97 21.61 -1.08
CA CYS A 90 12.31 22.86 -0.72
C CYS A 90 12.12 23.79 -1.94
N SER A 91 13.06 23.80 -2.90
CA SER A 91 12.92 24.62 -4.12
C SER A 91 11.78 24.14 -5.06
N ARG A 92 11.26 22.93 -4.85
CA ARG A 92 10.10 22.39 -5.60
C ARG A 92 8.75 22.79 -5.01
N GLY A 93 8.73 23.56 -3.91
CA GLY A 93 7.49 24.03 -3.27
C GLY A 93 6.90 23.02 -2.29
N MET A 94 7.48 22.97 -1.09
CA MET A 94 7.01 22.14 0.02
C MET A 94 6.20 22.98 1.01
N TYR A 95 5.27 22.35 1.74
CA TYR A 95 4.41 23.01 2.73
C TYR A 95 4.48 22.32 4.10
N TYR A 96 4.41 23.13 5.16
CA TYR A 96 4.33 22.61 6.52
C TYR A 96 3.02 21.85 6.74
N GLY A 97 3.06 20.79 7.54
CA GLY A 97 1.90 19.94 7.84
C GLY A 97 1.56 18.95 6.70
N ARG A 98 1.67 19.38 5.44
CA ARG A 98 1.42 18.54 4.26
C ARG A 98 2.62 17.69 3.85
N ASP A 99 3.79 18.32 3.72
CA ASP A 99 5.00 17.66 3.21
C ASP A 99 6.08 17.54 4.29
N VAL A 100 6.17 18.52 5.21
CA VAL A 100 7.20 18.56 6.26
C VAL A 100 6.61 18.99 7.60
N ASN A 101 7.01 18.31 8.67
CA ASN A 101 6.82 18.74 10.05
C ASN A 101 8.16 19.00 10.72
N VAL A 102 8.21 19.99 11.61
CA VAL A 102 9.35 20.24 12.49
C VAL A 102 8.86 20.13 13.92
N CYS A 103 9.52 19.30 14.74
CA CYS A 103 9.10 19.08 16.12
C CYS A 103 10.29 18.80 17.04
N ARG A 104 10.08 18.93 18.35
CA ARG A 104 11.04 18.55 19.38
C ARG A 104 10.32 17.95 20.56
N CYS A 105 10.91 16.94 21.19
CA CYS A 105 10.43 16.47 22.49
C CYS A 105 10.92 17.43 23.60
N VAL A 106 9.99 17.96 24.38
CA VAL A 106 10.26 18.80 25.54
C VAL A 106 9.45 18.24 26.71
N ASN A 107 10.13 17.77 27.76
CA ASN A 107 9.51 17.16 28.95
C ASN A 107 8.51 16.05 28.59
N GLY A 108 8.93 15.10 27.74
CA GLY A 108 8.09 13.98 27.29
C GLY A 108 6.96 14.36 26.31
N LYS A 109 6.81 15.64 25.94
CA LYS A 109 5.74 16.11 25.05
C LYS A 109 6.29 16.58 23.71
N LYS A 110 5.61 16.17 22.62
CA LYS A 110 5.90 16.65 21.27
C LYS A 110 5.51 18.13 21.15
N LYS A 111 6.50 19.02 21.01
CA LYS A 111 6.31 20.42 20.64
C LYS A 111 6.47 20.59 19.14
N VAL A 112 5.39 20.97 18.46
CA VAL A 112 5.41 21.29 17.03
C VAL A 112 5.96 22.71 16.82
N LEU A 113 6.84 22.85 15.84
CA LEU A 113 7.55 24.09 15.49
C LEU A 113 7.23 24.55 14.06
N ASN A 114 6.23 23.94 13.42
CA ASN A 114 5.76 24.29 12.08
C ASN A 114 5.48 25.79 11.96
N LYS A 115 5.70 26.30 10.75
CA LYS A 115 5.22 27.62 10.32
C LYS A 115 4.02 27.44 9.40
N ASP A 116 3.35 28.53 9.07
CA ASP A 116 2.28 28.50 8.08
C ASP A 116 2.86 28.55 6.67
N GLY A 117 2.24 27.82 5.74
CA GLY A 117 2.55 27.88 4.32
C GLY A 117 3.83 27.15 3.90
N LYS A 118 4.58 27.77 2.98
CA LYS A 118 5.72 27.15 2.29
C LYS A 118 6.93 26.95 3.21
N VAL A 119 7.64 25.85 2.99
CA VAL A 119 8.84 25.47 3.71
C VAL A 119 10.06 26.05 3.00
N HIS A 120 10.85 26.82 3.73
CA HIS A 120 12.13 27.35 3.24
C HIS A 120 13.30 26.60 3.89
N PHE A 121 14.26 26.17 3.08
CA PHE A 121 15.42 25.39 3.54
C PHE A 121 16.21 26.07 4.67
N LEU A 122 16.41 27.39 4.60
CA LEU A 122 17.10 28.15 5.64
C LEU A 122 16.36 28.10 6.99
N GLN A 123 15.03 28.08 6.97
CA GLN A 123 14.22 27.98 8.18
C GLN A 123 14.32 26.57 8.78
N LEU A 124 14.24 25.51 7.96
CA LEU A 124 14.46 24.14 8.41
C LEU A 124 15.84 23.97 9.05
N ARG A 125 16.89 24.47 8.38
CA ARG A 125 18.26 24.41 8.87
C ARG A 125 18.41 25.17 10.19
N LYS A 126 17.82 26.37 10.31
CA LYS A 126 17.82 27.14 11.55
C LYS A 126 17.17 26.38 12.70
N ASP A 127 16.00 25.79 12.48
CA ASP A 127 15.31 25.03 13.53
C ASP A 127 16.04 23.73 13.87
N PHE A 128 16.66 23.07 12.90
CA PHE A 128 17.50 21.89 13.09
C PHE A 128 18.75 22.22 13.91
N ASP A 129 19.59 23.15 13.44
CA ASP A 129 20.89 23.49 14.03
C ASP A 129 20.75 24.20 15.38
N GLN A 130 19.85 25.20 15.48
CA GLN A 130 19.77 26.06 16.67
C GLN A 130 18.78 25.56 17.71
N LYS A 131 17.67 24.94 17.30
CA LYS A 131 16.63 24.47 18.23
C LYS A 131 16.73 22.98 18.52
N ARG A 132 17.66 22.27 17.88
CA ARG A 132 17.79 20.81 17.95
C ARG A 132 16.48 20.12 17.62
N ALA A 133 15.78 20.62 16.60
CA ALA A 133 14.50 20.07 16.17
C ALA A 133 14.69 18.86 15.25
N THR A 134 13.72 17.95 15.27
CA THR A 134 13.56 16.86 14.31
C THR A 134 12.73 17.33 13.13
N ILE A 135 13.23 17.10 11.91
CA ILE A 135 12.50 17.28 10.67
C ILE A 135 11.87 15.93 10.29
N GLN A 136 10.56 15.91 10.12
CA GLN A 136 9.80 14.77 9.63
C GLN A 136 9.31 15.09 8.22
N PHE A 137 9.81 14.36 7.22
CA PHE A 137 9.38 14.49 5.83
C PHE A 137 8.31 13.43 5.52
N HIS A 138 7.22 13.82 4.87
CA HIS A 138 6.09 12.92 4.56
C HIS A 138 6.12 12.48 3.11
N GLN A 139 5.82 11.21 2.88
CA GLN A 139 5.70 10.59 1.56
C GLN A 139 6.93 10.88 0.66
N PRO A 140 8.16 10.61 1.14
CA PRO A 140 9.37 10.91 0.39
C PRO A 140 9.35 10.28 -0.99
N GLN A 141 8.67 9.14 -1.22
CA GLN A 141 8.59 8.43 -2.50
C GLN A 141 8.04 9.27 -3.66
N ARG A 142 7.33 10.37 -3.38
CA ARG A 142 6.99 11.40 -4.39
C ARG A 142 8.24 12.07 -4.99
N PHE A 143 9.39 11.85 -4.35
CA PHE A 143 10.67 12.49 -4.59
C PHE A 143 11.88 11.52 -4.52
N LYS A 144 11.88 10.49 -3.62
CA LYS A 144 12.97 9.57 -3.18
C LYS A 144 12.44 8.39 -2.29
N VAL A 145 13.02 7.18 -2.25
CA VAL A 145 12.32 5.94 -1.73
C VAL A 145 13.01 5.20 -0.55
N PHE A 146 12.25 4.56 0.37
CA PHE A 146 12.53 3.46 1.35
C PHE A 146 13.29 3.66 2.69
N ILE A 147 13.17 2.68 3.65
CA ILE A 147 13.12 2.84 5.14
C ILE A 147 14.14 2.01 5.88
N LEU A 148 15.15 2.70 6.38
CA LEU A 148 16.50 2.18 6.53
C LEU A 148 17.24 3.25 7.37
N GLN A 149 18.18 2.88 8.26
CA GLN A 149 19.07 3.88 8.85
C GLN A 149 20.03 4.35 7.74
N LEU A 150 20.01 5.65 7.42
CA LEU A 150 20.66 6.19 6.23
C LEU A 150 21.96 6.94 6.53
N GLU A 151 21.93 7.83 7.53
CA GLU A 151 23.06 8.69 7.89
C GLU A 151 23.18 8.79 9.42
N GLY A 152 24.41 8.79 9.92
CA GLY A 152 24.69 8.86 11.36
C GLY A 152 24.12 7.68 12.15
N GLU A 153 24.06 7.83 13.46
CA GLU A 153 23.55 6.81 14.37
C GLU A 153 22.37 7.32 15.19
N LYS A 154 21.54 6.40 15.67
CA LYS A 154 20.43 6.73 16.55
C LYS A 154 20.28 5.71 17.66
N HIS A 155 20.19 6.20 18.89
CA HIS A 155 19.90 5.39 20.06
C HIS A 155 18.39 5.17 20.16
N TRP A 156 17.95 3.92 20.20
CA TRP A 156 16.55 3.49 20.21
C TRP A 156 16.22 2.74 21.49
N ARG A 157 15.02 2.99 22.00
CA ARG A 157 14.40 2.25 23.09
C ARG A 157 13.01 1.81 22.68
N LEU A 158 12.73 0.52 22.81
CA LEU A 158 11.43 -0.10 22.53
C LEU A 158 10.82 -0.63 23.81
N TYR A 159 9.50 -0.53 23.95
CA TYR A 159 8.76 -0.97 25.12
C TYR A 159 7.57 -1.84 24.71
N HIS A 160 7.09 -2.63 25.67
CA HIS A 160 5.88 -3.43 25.47
C HIS A 160 4.68 -2.53 25.18
N PRO A 161 3.76 -2.96 24.30
CA PRO A 161 2.56 -2.20 23.99
C PRO A 161 1.63 -2.12 25.20
N THR A 162 1.08 -0.93 25.49
CA THR A 162 -0.08 -0.78 26.39
C THR A 162 -1.37 -1.27 25.72
N VAL A 163 -1.46 -1.10 24.40
CA VAL A 163 -2.52 -1.63 23.54
C VAL A 163 -1.88 -2.46 22.42
N PRO A 164 -1.84 -3.80 22.55
CA PRO A 164 -1.32 -4.67 21.51
C PRO A 164 -2.04 -4.48 20.18
N LEU A 165 -1.29 -4.41 19.09
CA LEU A 165 -1.82 -4.23 17.73
C LEU A 165 -2.76 -3.03 17.57
N ALA A 166 -2.47 -1.94 18.30
CA ALA A 166 -3.26 -0.70 18.30
C ALA A 166 -3.59 -0.22 16.88
N ARG A 167 -4.89 0.01 16.63
CA ARG A 167 -5.40 0.59 15.39
C ARG A 167 -5.12 2.09 15.28
N GLU A 168 -5.12 2.78 16.42
CA GLU A 168 -4.96 4.22 16.51
C GLU A 168 -3.60 4.60 17.11
N TYR A 169 -3.10 5.77 16.73
CA TYR A 169 -1.89 6.34 17.30
C TYR A 169 -2.17 6.92 18.70
N SER A 170 -1.28 6.61 19.65
CA SER A 170 -1.31 7.17 21.01
C SER A 170 0.06 7.76 21.38
N LEU A 171 0.05 8.78 22.24
CA LEU A 171 1.23 9.23 22.98
C LEU A 171 1.17 8.65 24.39
N GLU A 172 2.20 7.92 24.78
CA GLU A 172 2.30 7.33 26.11
C GLU A 172 3.29 8.13 26.97
N ALA A 173 2.94 8.34 28.23
CA ALA A 173 3.80 9.05 29.18
C ALA A 173 4.89 8.11 29.72
N GLU A 174 6.14 8.60 29.83
CA GLU A 174 7.30 7.77 30.20
C GLU A 174 7.15 7.04 31.54
N ASP A 175 6.39 7.61 32.48
CA ASP A 175 6.07 7.00 33.77
C ASP A 175 5.12 5.79 33.67
N ARG A 176 4.47 5.59 32.53
CA ARG A 176 3.49 4.51 32.29
C ARG A 176 3.99 3.38 31.39
N ILE A 177 5.15 3.52 30.75
CA ILE A 177 5.66 2.57 29.75
C ILE A 177 6.67 1.56 30.31
N GLY A 178 7.12 1.77 31.54
CA GLY A 178 8.05 0.86 32.23
C GLY A 178 9.48 0.93 31.69
N ARG A 179 10.24 -0.17 31.85
CA ARG A 179 11.62 -0.27 31.36
C ARG A 179 11.65 -0.68 29.87
N PRO A 180 12.65 -0.23 29.09
CA PRO A 180 12.81 -0.68 27.72
C PRO A 180 12.91 -2.22 27.65
N ALA A 181 12.14 -2.82 26.76
CA ALA A 181 12.29 -4.24 26.39
C ALA A 181 13.53 -4.45 25.52
N HIS A 182 13.88 -3.44 24.71
CA HIS A 182 15.08 -3.42 23.89
C HIS A 182 15.69 -2.02 23.90
N GLU A 183 17.01 -1.95 23.93
CA GLU A 183 17.79 -0.71 23.86
C GLU A 183 19.05 -0.97 23.02
N PHE A 184 19.24 -0.19 21.96
CA PHE A 184 20.30 -0.40 20.98
C PHE A 184 20.56 0.86 20.15
N THR A 185 21.69 0.89 19.44
CA THR A 185 22.04 1.96 18.51
C THR A 185 22.01 1.44 17.08
N LEU A 186 21.26 2.12 16.21
CA LEU A 186 21.26 1.85 14.77
C LEU A 186 22.36 2.66 14.09
N LYS A 187 23.09 2.02 13.16
CA LYS A 187 24.04 2.64 12.24
C LYS A 187 23.60 2.44 10.77
N PRO A 188 24.19 3.16 9.79
CA PRO A 188 23.80 3.04 8.39
C PRO A 188 23.90 1.59 7.89
N GLY A 189 22.87 1.10 7.21
CA GLY A 189 22.77 -0.31 6.78
C GLY A 189 21.89 -1.20 7.67
N ASP A 190 21.63 -0.79 8.91
CA ASP A 190 20.78 -1.53 9.83
C ASP A 190 19.29 -1.41 9.47
N LEU A 191 18.53 -2.44 9.86
CA LEU A 191 17.06 -2.47 9.73
C LEU A 191 16.41 -2.75 11.09
N LEU A 192 15.34 -2.01 11.38
CA LEU A 192 14.48 -2.24 12.53
C LEU A 192 13.03 -2.44 12.06
N TYR A 193 12.43 -3.55 12.47
CA TYR A 193 11.00 -3.81 12.37
C TYR A 193 10.37 -3.86 13.76
N PHE A 194 9.15 -3.36 13.90
CA PHE A 194 8.28 -3.61 15.05
C PHE A 194 6.81 -3.49 14.66
N PRO A 195 5.90 -4.25 15.31
CA PRO A 195 4.47 -4.20 15.01
C PRO A 195 3.80 -2.94 15.57
N ARG A 196 2.63 -2.59 15.01
CA ARG A 196 1.78 -1.51 15.54
C ARG A 196 1.47 -1.74 17.02
N GLY A 197 1.40 -0.66 17.80
CA GLY A 197 1.28 -0.71 19.26
C GLY A 197 2.62 -0.71 20.00
N THR A 198 3.74 -1.11 19.36
CA THR A 198 5.07 -1.04 19.99
C THR A 198 5.43 0.41 20.33
N ILE A 199 5.57 0.70 21.61
CA ILE A 199 5.98 2.00 22.10
C ILE A 199 7.47 2.15 21.84
N HIS A 200 7.88 3.30 21.32
CA HIS A 200 9.28 3.53 20.95
C HIS A 200 9.67 4.99 21.12
N GLN A 201 10.95 5.20 21.43
CA GLN A 201 11.57 6.52 21.39
C GLN A 201 13.01 6.41 20.91
N ALA A 202 13.51 7.50 20.32
CA ALA A 202 14.87 7.54 19.80
C ALA A 202 15.50 8.92 19.94
N ASP A 203 16.79 8.94 20.23
CA ASP A 203 17.60 10.13 20.36
C ASP A 203 18.94 9.98 19.60
N THR A 204 19.49 11.09 19.11
CA THR A 204 20.81 11.08 18.47
C THR A 204 21.89 11.18 19.56
N PRO A 205 22.84 10.23 19.64
CA PRO A 205 23.91 10.26 20.63
C PRO A 205 24.69 11.58 20.65
N SER A 206 25.19 11.96 21.83
CA SER A 206 26.03 13.15 21.99
C SER A 206 27.34 13.03 21.19
N GLY A 207 27.70 14.09 20.45
CA GLY A 207 28.92 14.12 19.62
C GLY A 207 28.67 13.86 18.14
N LEU A 208 27.50 13.35 17.76
CA LEU A 208 27.10 13.21 16.36
C LEU A 208 26.35 14.44 15.87
N VAL A 209 26.58 14.82 14.60
CA VAL A 209 25.96 16.00 13.98
C VAL A 209 24.47 15.79 13.72
N HIS A 210 24.07 14.61 13.24
CA HIS A 210 22.70 14.29 12.91
C HIS A 210 22.48 12.77 12.79
N SER A 211 21.21 12.38 12.65
CA SER A 211 20.78 11.03 12.31
C SER A 211 19.62 11.09 11.33
N THR A 212 19.72 10.35 10.23
CA THR A 212 18.66 10.25 9.22
C THR A 212 18.22 8.80 9.12
N HIS A 213 16.93 8.58 9.31
CA HIS A 213 16.24 7.34 8.99
C HIS A 213 14.91 7.69 8.34
N VAL A 214 14.25 6.68 7.82
CA VAL A 214 12.96 6.78 7.14
C VAL A 214 12.16 5.57 7.64
N THR A 215 10.82 5.64 7.75
CA THR A 215 9.90 4.60 8.34
C THR A 215 8.78 4.10 7.38
N ILE A 216 8.87 2.86 6.87
CA ILE A 216 7.98 2.19 5.88
C ILE A 216 6.89 1.61 6.75
N SER A 217 5.77 2.29 6.69
CA SER A 217 4.53 1.86 7.28
C SER A 217 3.69 1.18 6.20
N THR A 218 3.11 0.05 6.55
CA THR A 218 2.07 -0.64 5.78
C THR A 218 1.02 -1.18 6.76
N TYR A 219 -0.02 -1.85 6.27
CA TYR A 219 -1.04 -2.50 7.10
C TYR A 219 -1.93 -1.56 7.93
N GLN A 220 -2.05 -0.29 7.54
CA GLN A 220 -3.01 0.62 8.16
C GLN A 220 -4.44 0.21 7.80
N SER A 221 -5.30 0.02 8.80
CA SER A 221 -6.70 -0.40 8.62
C SER A 221 -6.86 -1.66 7.75
N SER A 222 -5.90 -2.59 7.85
CA SER A 222 -5.91 -3.87 7.11
C SER A 222 -6.05 -5.06 8.07
N SER A 223 -6.91 -4.93 9.10
CA SER A 223 -7.16 -6.00 10.06
C SER A 223 -8.30 -6.91 9.64
N TRP A 224 -8.43 -8.08 10.28
CA TRP A 224 -9.62 -8.94 10.13
C TRP A 224 -10.94 -8.22 10.46
N GLY A 225 -10.92 -7.28 11.41
CA GLY A 225 -12.11 -6.47 11.72
C GLY A 225 -12.48 -5.52 10.57
N ASP A 226 -11.50 -4.93 9.90
CA ASP A 226 -11.74 -4.09 8.72
C ASP A 226 -12.27 -4.92 7.56
N PHE A 227 -11.64 -6.07 7.29
CA PHE A 227 -12.08 -6.98 6.23
C PHE A 227 -13.45 -7.60 6.50
N LEU A 228 -13.78 -7.90 7.76
CA LEU A 228 -15.11 -8.35 8.16
C LEU A 228 -16.18 -7.28 7.89
N LEU A 229 -15.90 -6.01 8.22
CA LEU A 229 -16.83 -4.91 7.96
C LEU A 229 -17.05 -4.69 6.46
N ASP A 230 -15.97 -4.72 5.67
CA ASP A 230 -16.01 -4.63 4.20
C ASP A 230 -16.87 -5.77 3.61
N THR A 231 -16.59 -7.01 4.03
CA THR A 231 -17.28 -8.22 3.55
C THR A 231 -18.77 -8.21 3.95
N ILE A 232 -19.10 -7.87 5.20
CA ILE A 232 -20.47 -7.81 5.68
C ILE A 232 -21.26 -6.75 4.90
N SER A 233 -20.67 -5.60 4.62
CA SER A 233 -21.32 -4.55 3.83
C SER A 233 -21.79 -5.08 2.48
N GLY A 234 -20.88 -5.70 1.71
CA GLY A 234 -21.21 -6.33 0.43
C GLY A 234 -22.29 -7.41 0.56
N LEU A 235 -22.12 -8.35 1.50
CA LEU A 235 -23.09 -9.43 1.73
C LEU A 235 -24.48 -8.91 2.10
N VAL A 236 -24.58 -7.87 2.93
CA VAL A 236 -25.86 -7.29 3.33
C VAL A 236 -26.58 -6.70 2.12
N PHE A 237 -25.91 -5.88 1.31
CA PHE A 237 -26.53 -5.26 0.15
C PHE A 237 -26.89 -6.28 -0.93
N ASP A 238 -26.05 -7.29 -1.15
CA ASP A 238 -26.34 -8.36 -2.12
C ASP A 238 -27.47 -9.27 -1.64
N THR A 239 -27.53 -9.60 -0.34
CA THR A 239 -28.64 -10.37 0.25
C THR A 239 -29.93 -9.59 0.23
N ALA A 240 -29.86 -8.29 0.51
CA ALA A 240 -30.99 -7.40 0.42
C ALA A 240 -31.54 -7.25 -1.01
N LYS A 241 -30.94 -7.83 -2.08
CA LYS A 241 -31.60 -7.91 -3.41
C LYS A 241 -32.68 -9.00 -3.43
N ALA A 242 -32.44 -10.13 -2.78
CA ALA A 242 -33.35 -11.28 -2.75
C ALA A 242 -34.23 -11.34 -1.49
N ASP A 243 -33.72 -10.87 -0.34
CA ASP A 243 -34.40 -10.95 0.95
C ASP A 243 -34.97 -9.59 1.39
N VAL A 244 -36.29 -9.52 1.53
CA VAL A 244 -37.01 -8.32 1.97
C VAL A 244 -36.81 -8.00 3.45
N GLU A 245 -36.48 -8.99 4.29
CA GLU A 245 -36.28 -8.78 5.73
C GLU A 245 -35.12 -7.83 6.01
N LEU A 246 -34.05 -7.87 5.20
CA LEU A 246 -32.92 -6.94 5.29
C LEU A 246 -33.22 -5.53 4.75
N ARG A 247 -34.24 -5.40 3.88
CA ARG A 247 -34.71 -4.09 3.37
C ARG A 247 -35.78 -3.46 4.27
N ALA A 248 -36.44 -4.25 5.11
CA ALA A 248 -37.52 -3.78 5.96
C ALA A 248 -37.00 -2.72 6.96
N GLY A 249 -37.77 -1.65 7.13
CA GLY A 249 -37.41 -0.57 8.06
C GLY A 249 -37.36 -1.04 9.52
N ILE A 250 -36.43 -0.49 10.29
CA ILE A 250 -36.40 -0.70 11.74
C ILE A 250 -37.65 -0.08 12.42
N PRO A 251 -38.09 -0.62 13.57
CA PRO A 251 -39.18 -0.02 14.36
C PRO A 251 -38.96 1.48 14.63
N ARG A 252 -40.05 2.26 14.58
CA ARG A 252 -40.02 3.70 14.90
C ARG A 252 -39.42 3.91 16.29
N GLN A 253 -38.64 4.97 16.46
CA GLN A 253 -37.99 5.35 17.72
C GLN A 253 -36.96 4.35 18.28
N LEU A 254 -36.61 3.26 17.57
CA LEU A 254 -35.60 2.31 18.04
C LEU A 254 -34.24 2.97 18.35
N LEU A 255 -33.87 4.03 17.62
CA LEU A 255 -32.63 4.79 17.85
C LEU A 255 -32.68 5.71 19.09
N LEU A 256 -33.84 5.90 19.71
CA LEU A 256 -34.02 6.74 20.90
C LEU A 256 -33.96 5.94 22.20
N VAL A 257 -33.90 4.61 22.11
CA VAL A 257 -33.88 3.69 23.24
C VAL A 257 -32.62 2.84 23.19
N GLU A 258 -32.24 2.27 24.33
CA GLU A 258 -31.20 1.24 24.35
C GLU A 258 -31.60 0.03 23.49
N THR A 259 -30.61 -0.68 22.96
CA THR A 259 -30.85 -1.84 22.08
C THR A 259 -31.73 -2.86 22.79
N THR A 260 -32.94 -3.04 22.25
CA THR A 260 -33.93 -3.95 22.83
C THR A 260 -33.55 -5.42 22.57
N ALA A 261 -33.97 -6.33 23.47
CA ALA A 261 -33.78 -7.77 23.26
C ALA A 261 -34.38 -8.28 21.93
N VAL A 262 -35.42 -7.60 21.43
CA VAL A 262 -36.00 -7.88 20.11
C VAL A 262 -35.03 -7.53 18.99
N ALA A 263 -34.42 -6.34 19.02
CA ALA A 263 -33.41 -5.93 18.06
C ALA A 263 -32.17 -6.84 18.12
N THR A 264 -31.68 -7.18 19.32
CA THR A 264 -30.54 -8.10 19.50
C THR A 264 -30.81 -9.47 18.89
N ARG A 265 -31.99 -10.06 19.11
CA ARG A 265 -32.37 -11.34 18.50
C ARG A 265 -32.44 -11.25 16.98
N LYS A 266 -33.03 -10.19 16.43
CA LYS A 266 -33.14 -9.98 14.99
C LYS A 266 -31.77 -9.82 14.33
N LEU A 267 -30.89 -8.97 14.89
CA LEU A 267 -29.51 -8.81 14.42
C LEU A 267 -28.71 -10.11 14.49
N SER A 268 -28.86 -10.88 15.58
CA SER A 268 -28.20 -12.18 15.72
C SER A 268 -28.68 -13.20 14.68
N GLY A 269 -29.96 -13.15 14.30
CA GLY A 269 -30.51 -13.94 13.19
C GLY A 269 -29.84 -13.60 11.87
N PHE A 270 -29.74 -12.30 11.56
CA PHE A 270 -29.05 -11.84 10.35
C PHE A 270 -27.57 -12.22 10.33
N LEU A 271 -26.85 -12.09 11.44
CA LEU A 271 -25.44 -12.48 11.50
C LEU A 271 -25.23 -13.96 11.20
N ARG A 272 -26.07 -14.85 11.73
CA ARG A 272 -25.99 -16.29 11.43
C ARG A 272 -26.32 -16.57 9.95
N MET A 273 -27.39 -15.99 9.44
CA MET A 273 -27.77 -16.11 8.03
C MET A 273 -26.64 -15.65 7.09
N LEU A 274 -25.98 -14.52 7.39
CA LEU A 274 -24.86 -14.02 6.59
C LEU A 274 -23.63 -14.94 6.70
N ALA A 275 -23.39 -15.55 7.86
CA ALA A 275 -22.34 -16.55 8.03
C ALA A 275 -22.63 -17.80 7.19
N ASP A 276 -23.84 -18.35 7.28
CA ASP A 276 -24.27 -19.52 6.49
C ASP A 276 -24.15 -19.24 4.97
N ARG A 277 -24.52 -18.02 4.55
CA ARG A 277 -24.35 -17.59 3.16
C ARG A 277 -22.88 -17.48 2.76
N LEU A 278 -22.03 -16.93 3.62
CA LEU A 278 -20.60 -16.82 3.34
C LEU A 278 -19.95 -18.21 3.16
N GLU A 279 -20.37 -19.21 3.94
CA GLU A 279 -19.91 -20.60 3.80
C GLU A 279 -20.49 -21.29 2.56
N GLY A 280 -21.75 -20.99 2.22
CA GLY A 280 -22.45 -21.61 1.10
C GLY A 280 -22.05 -21.10 -0.29
N THR A 281 -21.37 -19.96 -0.38
CA THR A 281 -21.21 -19.24 -1.65
C THR A 281 -19.74 -18.94 -1.98
N LYS A 282 -19.33 -19.22 -3.23
CA LYS A 282 -18.02 -18.80 -3.79
C LYS A 282 -18.10 -17.49 -4.59
N GLU A 283 -19.09 -16.65 -4.30
CA GLU A 283 -19.37 -15.43 -5.07
C GLU A 283 -18.27 -14.40 -4.87
N LEU A 284 -18.01 -13.63 -5.93
CA LEU A 284 -17.18 -12.44 -5.82
C LEU A 284 -18.01 -11.38 -5.10
N LEU A 285 -17.57 -10.95 -3.93
CA LEU A 285 -18.20 -9.84 -3.21
C LEU A 285 -17.58 -8.51 -3.66
N SER A 286 -18.37 -7.45 -3.62
CA SER A 286 -17.84 -6.10 -3.73
C SER A 286 -16.94 -5.84 -2.51
N ALA A 287 -15.75 -5.29 -2.76
CA ALA A 287 -14.77 -5.03 -1.72
C ALA A 287 -14.22 -3.60 -1.89
N ASP A 288 -14.66 -2.69 -1.04
CA ASP A 288 -14.19 -1.30 -1.04
C ASP A 288 -12.71 -1.25 -0.67
N MET A 289 -12.25 -2.15 0.22
CA MET A 289 -10.83 -2.29 0.55
C MET A 289 -9.96 -2.58 -0.68
N LYS A 290 -10.44 -3.41 -1.62
CA LYS A 290 -9.74 -3.71 -2.87
C LYS A 290 -9.64 -2.47 -3.76
N LYS A 291 -10.74 -1.72 -3.87
CA LYS A 291 -10.81 -0.48 -4.66
C LYS A 291 -9.90 0.60 -4.07
N ASP A 292 -9.96 0.81 -2.75
CA ASP A 292 -9.11 1.77 -2.04
C ASP A 292 -7.62 1.44 -2.21
N PHE A 293 -7.23 0.16 -2.09
CA PHE A 293 -5.87 -0.27 -2.35
C PHE A 293 -5.42 0.03 -3.79
N ALA A 294 -6.25 -0.30 -4.79
CA ALA A 294 -5.95 -0.04 -6.19
C ALA A 294 -5.82 1.46 -6.51
N MET A 295 -6.63 2.31 -5.86
CA MET A 295 -6.65 3.75 -6.10
C MET A 295 -5.54 4.52 -5.39
N ASN A 296 -5.07 4.05 -4.23
CA ASN A 296 -4.12 4.78 -3.39
C ASN A 296 -2.69 4.23 -3.44
N ARG A 297 -2.45 3.12 -4.16
CA ARG A 297 -1.10 2.58 -4.36
C ARG A 297 -0.25 3.44 -5.30
N LEU A 298 1.06 3.19 -5.28
CA LEU A 298 1.98 3.72 -6.30
C LEU A 298 1.76 3.02 -7.66
N PRO A 299 2.00 3.72 -8.79
CA PRO A 299 2.08 3.09 -10.10
C PRO A 299 3.29 2.14 -10.19
N PRO A 300 3.33 1.24 -11.19
CA PRO A 300 4.52 0.44 -11.46
C PRO A 300 5.76 1.33 -11.63
N TYR A 301 6.92 0.85 -11.18
CA TYR A 301 8.19 1.53 -11.45
C TYR A 301 8.54 1.40 -12.94
N TYR A 302 9.05 2.48 -13.53
CA TYR A 302 9.50 2.52 -14.92
C TYR A 302 10.75 3.38 -15.05
N LEU A 303 11.57 3.07 -16.06
CA LEU A 303 12.71 3.89 -16.45
C LEU A 303 12.31 4.79 -17.62
N GLY A 304 12.57 6.10 -17.55
CA GLY A 304 12.26 7.03 -18.65
C GLY A 304 10.93 7.77 -18.48
N ASP A 305 10.17 7.92 -19.57
CA ASP A 305 8.94 8.73 -19.63
C ASP A 305 7.66 7.96 -19.28
N GLY A 306 7.73 6.63 -19.17
CA GLY A 306 6.62 5.78 -18.75
C GLY A 306 5.63 5.48 -19.86
N VAL A 307 6.02 5.67 -21.13
CA VAL A 307 5.17 5.38 -22.30
C VAL A 307 4.65 3.95 -22.28
N GLU A 308 5.47 2.97 -21.88
CA GLU A 308 5.05 1.56 -21.80
C GLU A 308 3.95 1.29 -20.77
N LEU A 309 3.69 2.21 -19.83
CA LEU A 309 2.59 2.07 -18.86
C LEU A 309 1.27 2.68 -19.36
N SER A 310 1.32 3.54 -20.36
CA SER A 310 0.16 4.36 -20.80
C SER A 310 -0.20 4.15 -22.26
N THR A 311 0.72 3.64 -23.07
CA THR A 311 0.56 3.42 -24.50
C THR A 311 0.88 1.96 -24.81
N PRO A 312 -0.09 1.19 -25.35
CA PRO A 312 0.13 -0.19 -25.71
C PRO A 312 1.27 -0.31 -26.74
N GLY A 313 2.32 -1.04 -26.36
CA GLY A 313 3.44 -1.37 -27.22
C GLY A 313 3.24 -2.69 -27.97
N GLY A 314 4.02 -2.88 -29.03
CA GLY A 314 4.07 -4.15 -29.77
C GLY A 314 2.92 -4.36 -30.76
N GLN A 315 2.75 -5.61 -31.20
CA GLN A 315 1.74 -5.99 -32.18
C GLN A 315 0.38 -6.19 -31.51
N LEU A 316 -0.67 -5.77 -32.21
CA LEU A 316 -2.06 -5.99 -31.81
C LEU A 316 -2.34 -7.50 -31.64
N PRO A 317 -2.86 -7.95 -30.49
CA PRO A 317 -3.18 -9.37 -30.30
C PRO A 317 -4.38 -9.79 -31.15
N GLY A 318 -4.24 -10.94 -31.81
CA GLY A 318 -5.28 -11.58 -32.60
C GLY A 318 -5.73 -12.91 -32.00
N LEU A 319 -6.61 -13.63 -32.71
CA LEU A 319 -7.16 -14.91 -32.22
C LEU A 319 -6.07 -15.99 -32.09
N ASP A 320 -5.10 -16.02 -33.01
CA ASP A 320 -3.97 -16.96 -32.99
C ASP A 320 -2.84 -16.55 -32.05
N SER A 321 -3.00 -15.47 -31.29
CA SER A 321 -1.96 -14.98 -30.39
C SER A 321 -1.85 -15.82 -29.12
N THR A 322 -0.64 -15.88 -28.58
CA THR A 322 -0.41 -16.29 -27.19
C THR A 322 -0.11 -15.02 -26.39
N VAL A 323 -0.84 -14.83 -25.29
CA VAL A 323 -0.80 -13.61 -24.49
C VAL A 323 -0.37 -13.89 -23.06
N ARG A 324 0.24 -12.90 -22.42
CA ARG A 324 0.63 -12.91 -21.01
C ARG A 324 0.15 -11.63 -20.33
N LEU A 325 -0.35 -11.78 -19.11
CA LEU A 325 -0.69 -10.66 -18.23
C LEU A 325 0.58 -9.91 -17.78
N GLN A 326 0.59 -8.61 -18.00
CA GLN A 326 1.56 -7.69 -17.44
C GLN A 326 1.02 -7.05 -16.16
N PHE A 327 1.94 -6.57 -15.31
CA PHE A 327 1.62 -5.86 -14.07
C PHE A 327 0.57 -6.58 -13.20
N ARG A 328 0.64 -7.92 -13.12
CA ARG A 328 -0.33 -8.76 -12.39
C ARG A 328 -0.62 -8.23 -10.99
N ASP A 329 0.41 -7.86 -10.24
CA ASP A 329 0.27 -7.34 -8.87
C ASP A 329 -0.33 -5.92 -8.80
N HIS A 330 -0.57 -5.26 -9.94
CA HIS A 330 -1.23 -3.96 -10.09
C HIS A 330 -2.69 -4.03 -10.56
N VAL A 331 -3.22 -5.22 -10.84
CA VAL A 331 -4.60 -5.40 -11.28
C VAL A 331 -5.44 -5.95 -10.12
N VAL A 332 -6.71 -5.55 -10.04
CA VAL A 332 -7.66 -6.07 -9.05
C VAL A 332 -8.99 -6.37 -9.74
N LEU A 333 -9.53 -7.56 -9.50
CA LEU A 333 -10.88 -7.92 -9.93
C LEU A 333 -11.87 -7.77 -8.76
N THR A 334 -12.93 -7.01 -9.01
CA THR A 334 -14.04 -6.80 -8.07
C THR A 334 -15.35 -6.69 -8.86
N VAL A 335 -16.47 -6.94 -8.17
CA VAL A 335 -17.80 -6.59 -8.66
C VAL A 335 -18.23 -5.27 -8.03
N GLY A 336 -19.00 -4.49 -8.78
CA GLY A 336 -19.66 -3.29 -8.29
C GLY A 336 -21.16 -3.38 -8.55
N PRO A 337 -21.97 -2.50 -7.94
CA PRO A 337 -23.36 -2.37 -8.33
C PRO A 337 -23.46 -2.03 -9.82
N ASP A 338 -24.52 -2.53 -10.46
CA ASP A 338 -24.85 -2.20 -11.84
C ASP A 338 -25.21 -0.70 -11.88
N GLN A 339 -24.23 0.15 -12.17
CA GLN A 339 -24.47 1.59 -12.26
C GLN A 339 -25.08 1.89 -13.62
N ASP A 340 -26.34 2.30 -13.61
CA ASP A 340 -27.03 2.82 -14.78
C ASP A 340 -26.24 4.04 -15.32
N PRO A 341 -25.83 4.08 -16.60
CA PRO A 341 -25.00 5.16 -17.15
C PRO A 341 -25.59 6.57 -17.03
N SER A 342 -26.88 6.70 -16.66
CA SER A 342 -27.62 7.95 -16.52
C SER A 342 -27.56 8.58 -15.13
N ASP A 343 -26.94 7.95 -14.13
CA ASP A 343 -26.90 8.51 -12.77
C ASP A 343 -25.84 9.64 -12.66
N GLU A 344 -26.31 10.89 -12.56
CA GLU A 344 -25.49 12.11 -12.58
C GLU A 344 -24.62 12.32 -11.32
N THR A 345 -24.74 11.44 -10.33
CA THR A 345 -23.90 11.45 -9.12
C THR A 345 -22.52 10.83 -9.40
N ARG A 346 -21.74 11.48 -10.27
CA ARG A 346 -20.32 11.17 -10.51
C ARG A 346 -19.49 11.45 -9.26
N GLU A 347 -19.51 10.57 -8.27
CA GLU A 347 -18.36 10.43 -7.37
C GLU A 347 -17.15 10.05 -8.23
N LYS A 348 -16.08 10.86 -8.14
CA LYS A 348 -14.82 10.81 -8.90
C LYS A 348 -14.57 9.44 -9.57
N MET A 349 -14.81 9.42 -10.88
CA MET A 349 -14.72 8.26 -11.78
C MET A 349 -13.44 7.45 -11.54
N SER A 350 -13.55 6.28 -10.93
CA SER A 350 -12.53 5.23 -11.05
C SER A 350 -12.71 4.57 -12.42
N HIS A 351 -11.85 4.90 -13.39
CA HIS A 351 -11.82 4.23 -14.69
C HIS A 351 -11.25 2.82 -14.52
N GLY A 352 -11.97 1.83 -15.02
CA GLY A 352 -11.55 0.43 -15.02
C GLY A 352 -12.35 -0.32 -16.08
N LEU A 353 -11.79 -1.41 -16.59
CA LEU A 353 -12.45 -2.24 -17.60
C LEU A 353 -13.65 -2.96 -16.98
N ARG A 354 -14.74 -3.03 -17.74
CA ARG A 354 -15.97 -3.74 -17.35
C ARG A 354 -16.19 -4.91 -18.29
N PHE A 355 -16.42 -6.09 -17.73
CA PHE A 355 -16.76 -7.29 -18.47
C PHE A 355 -17.99 -7.97 -17.85
N PRO A 356 -18.82 -8.66 -18.64
CA PRO A 356 -19.89 -9.48 -18.12
C PRO A 356 -19.37 -10.54 -17.15
N LEU A 357 -20.19 -10.95 -16.17
CA LEU A 357 -19.81 -12.02 -15.22
C LEU A 357 -19.44 -13.34 -15.90
N SER A 358 -19.98 -13.61 -17.10
CA SER A 358 -19.60 -14.78 -17.91
C SER A 358 -18.10 -14.83 -18.25
N HIS A 359 -17.40 -13.70 -18.22
CA HIS A 359 -15.97 -13.62 -18.55
C HIS A 359 -15.04 -13.98 -17.38
N ILE A 360 -15.59 -14.25 -16.18
CA ILE A 360 -14.79 -14.46 -14.97
C ILE A 360 -13.81 -15.64 -15.09
N ASP A 361 -14.20 -16.71 -15.77
CA ASP A 361 -13.35 -17.89 -15.93
C ASP A 361 -12.22 -17.64 -16.93
N ALA A 362 -12.48 -16.89 -18.00
CA ALA A 362 -11.44 -16.45 -18.94
C ALA A 362 -10.44 -15.49 -18.26
N LEU A 363 -10.93 -14.54 -17.46
CA LEU A 363 -10.08 -13.64 -16.67
C LEU A 363 -9.22 -14.43 -15.66
N LYS A 364 -9.78 -15.45 -14.99
CA LYS A 364 -9.02 -16.35 -14.11
C LYS A 364 -7.98 -17.17 -14.88
N GLN A 365 -8.27 -17.61 -16.10
CA GLN A 365 -7.28 -18.29 -16.94
C GLN A 365 -6.10 -17.36 -17.26
N ILE A 366 -6.36 -16.13 -17.70
CA ILE A 366 -5.31 -15.13 -17.95
C ILE A 366 -4.51 -14.83 -16.67
N TRP A 367 -5.19 -14.76 -15.53
CA TRP A 367 -4.55 -14.47 -14.24
C TRP A 367 -3.61 -15.57 -13.76
N ASN A 368 -3.99 -16.83 -13.95
CA ASN A 368 -3.29 -17.97 -13.36
C ASN A 368 -2.25 -18.61 -14.29
N SER A 369 -2.27 -18.27 -15.58
CA SER A 369 -1.32 -18.78 -16.56
C SER A 369 -0.13 -17.84 -16.74
N SER A 370 1.05 -18.40 -16.98
CA SER A 370 2.25 -17.62 -17.38
C SER A 370 2.09 -17.05 -18.79
N ALA A 371 1.45 -17.81 -19.68
CA ALA A 371 1.02 -17.43 -21.01
C ALA A 371 -0.21 -18.28 -21.40
N ILE A 372 -1.09 -17.76 -22.26
CA ILE A 372 -2.28 -18.47 -22.72
C ILE A 372 -2.61 -18.13 -24.17
N SER A 373 -3.00 -19.14 -24.94
CA SER A 373 -3.54 -18.95 -26.29
C SER A 373 -4.91 -18.29 -26.21
N VAL A 374 -5.15 -17.26 -27.03
CA VAL A 374 -6.43 -16.54 -27.04
C VAL A 374 -7.59 -17.48 -27.40
N LYS A 375 -7.35 -18.49 -28.26
CA LYS A 375 -8.36 -19.51 -28.62
C LYS A 375 -8.84 -20.37 -27.45
N ASP A 376 -7.99 -20.56 -26.45
CA ASP A 376 -8.23 -21.47 -25.32
C ASP A 376 -8.96 -20.77 -24.15
N LEU A 377 -9.28 -19.49 -24.31
CA LEU A 377 -10.10 -18.74 -23.35
C LEU A 377 -11.51 -19.33 -23.30
N LYS A 378 -12.00 -19.54 -22.08
CA LYS A 378 -13.34 -20.06 -21.76
C LYS A 378 -14.41 -18.99 -22.00
N LEU A 379 -14.61 -18.66 -23.27
CA LEU A 379 -15.68 -17.81 -23.78
C LEU A 379 -16.35 -18.52 -24.95
N THR A 380 -17.59 -18.12 -25.24
CA THR A 380 -18.43 -18.87 -26.17
C THR A 380 -18.08 -18.62 -27.62
N THR A 381 -17.68 -17.39 -27.96
CA THR A 381 -17.33 -17.01 -29.34
C THR A 381 -15.89 -16.51 -29.46
N ASP A 382 -15.32 -16.60 -30.65
CA ASP A 382 -13.98 -16.10 -30.91
C ASP A 382 -13.92 -14.56 -30.87
N GLU A 383 -15.03 -13.88 -31.18
CA GLU A 383 -15.17 -12.43 -31.04
C GLU A 383 -15.07 -11.99 -29.58
N GLU A 384 -15.70 -12.73 -28.65
CA GLU A 384 -15.59 -12.45 -27.20
C GLU A 384 -14.13 -12.59 -26.72
N LYS A 385 -13.44 -13.65 -27.16
CA LYS A 385 -12.03 -13.90 -26.82
C LYS A 385 -11.13 -12.77 -27.31
N GLN A 386 -11.29 -12.36 -28.56
CA GLN A 386 -10.54 -11.24 -29.12
C GLN A 386 -10.87 -9.92 -28.40
N SER A 387 -12.16 -9.63 -28.18
CA SER A 387 -12.60 -8.40 -27.52
C SER A 387 -12.03 -8.27 -26.11
N LEU A 388 -12.09 -9.34 -25.30
CA LEU A 388 -11.51 -9.37 -23.95
C LEU A 388 -10.02 -9.01 -23.97
N VAL A 389 -9.26 -9.67 -24.84
CA VAL A 389 -7.80 -9.50 -24.92
C VAL A 389 -7.44 -8.11 -25.44
N LEU A 390 -8.16 -7.60 -26.43
CA LEU A 390 -7.98 -6.24 -26.96
C LEU A 390 -8.25 -5.19 -25.89
N SER A 391 -9.33 -5.31 -25.11
CA SER A 391 -9.63 -4.38 -24.01
C SER A 391 -8.56 -4.37 -22.92
N LEU A 392 -8.00 -5.54 -22.58
CA LEU A 392 -6.89 -5.61 -21.63
C LEU A 392 -5.59 -5.03 -22.22
N TRP A 393 -5.35 -5.26 -23.51
CA TRP A 393 -4.18 -4.73 -24.21
C TRP A 393 -4.20 -3.21 -24.33
N THR A 394 -5.37 -2.58 -24.54
CA THR A 394 -5.49 -1.11 -24.59
C THR A 394 -5.08 -0.42 -23.28
N GLU A 395 -5.17 -1.14 -22.16
CA GLU A 395 -4.75 -0.68 -20.84
C GLU A 395 -3.32 -1.13 -20.46
N CYS A 396 -2.52 -1.55 -21.45
CA CYS A 396 -1.16 -2.07 -21.26
C CYS A 396 -1.05 -3.28 -20.32
N LEU A 397 -2.15 -4.05 -20.16
CA LEU A 397 -2.18 -5.23 -19.28
C LEU A 397 -1.78 -6.52 -20.00
N ILE A 398 -1.66 -6.50 -21.34
CA ILE A 398 -1.35 -7.69 -22.12
C ILE A 398 -0.10 -7.49 -22.96
N GLN A 399 0.75 -8.52 -22.98
CA GLN A 399 1.86 -8.64 -23.91
C GLN A 399 1.74 -9.93 -24.71
N LEU A 400 2.17 -9.91 -25.97
CA LEU A 400 2.33 -11.11 -26.76
C LEU A 400 3.50 -11.94 -26.22
N ALA A 401 3.22 -13.21 -25.90
CA ALA A 401 4.26 -14.16 -25.55
C ALA A 401 4.97 -14.62 -26.82
N ILE A 402 6.27 -14.33 -26.93
CA ILE A 402 7.09 -14.85 -28.02
C ILE A 402 7.29 -16.34 -27.75
N CYS A 403 6.65 -17.20 -28.54
CA CYS A 403 6.98 -18.62 -28.60
C CYS A 403 8.41 -18.79 -29.13
N THR A 404 9.40 -18.74 -28.24
CA THR A 404 10.71 -19.29 -28.57
C THR A 404 10.56 -20.82 -28.60
N ASN A 405 11.08 -21.47 -29.64
CA ASN A 405 11.00 -22.92 -29.85
C ASN A 405 11.46 -23.78 -28.65
N LYS A 406 12.13 -23.17 -27.66
CA LYS A 406 12.58 -23.80 -26.41
C LYS A 406 11.46 -24.02 -25.39
N GLN A 407 10.45 -23.14 -25.34
CA GLN A 407 9.34 -23.22 -24.37
C GLN A 407 8.36 -24.35 -24.74
N ARG A 408 8.05 -24.45 -26.03
CA ARG A 408 7.19 -25.48 -26.63
C ARG A 408 7.69 -26.90 -26.33
N TYR A 409 9.02 -27.08 -26.35
CA TYR A 409 9.68 -28.36 -26.03
C TYR A 409 9.59 -28.75 -24.55
N ILE A 410 9.44 -27.78 -23.64
CA ILE A 410 9.32 -28.04 -22.18
C ILE A 410 7.86 -28.33 -21.81
N GLU A 411 6.91 -27.61 -22.39
CA GLU A 411 5.48 -27.80 -22.16
C GLU A 411 4.96 -29.12 -22.77
N GLU A 412 5.43 -29.50 -23.97
CA GLU A 412 5.11 -30.81 -24.58
C GLU A 412 5.70 -32.00 -23.80
N ARG A 413 6.74 -31.77 -22.99
CA ARG A 413 7.34 -32.81 -22.13
C ARG A 413 6.65 -32.94 -20.77
N THR A 414 6.04 -31.87 -20.27
CA THR A 414 5.31 -31.91 -18.99
C THR A 414 3.87 -32.34 -19.14
N ALA A 415 3.28 -32.23 -20.33
CA ALA A 415 1.96 -32.79 -20.64
C ALA A 415 1.96 -34.32 -20.87
N ASN A 416 3.14 -34.95 -20.97
CA ASN A 416 3.30 -36.39 -21.25
C ASN A 416 3.82 -37.20 -20.04
N TYR A 417 3.71 -36.66 -18.81
CA TYR A 417 4.05 -37.38 -17.57
C TYR A 417 2.97 -37.23 -16.50
#